data_AF-A0A959C5F4-F1
#
_entry.id   AF-A0A959C5F4-F1
#
_cell.length_a   1.000
_cell.length_b   1.000
_cell.length_c   1.000
_cell.angle_alpha   90.00
_cell.angle_beta   90.00
_cell.angle_gamma   90.00
#
_symmetry.space_group_name_H-M   'P 1'
#
loop_
_entity.id
_entity.type
_entity.pdbx_description
1 polymer ?
#
loop_
_entity_poly.entity_id
_entity_poly.type
_entity_poly.pdbx_seq_one_letter_code
_entity_poly.pdbx_strand_id
1 'polypeptide(L)'
;MKKLSLGFSPCPNDTFIFDAMLHGRIDTEGLEFEVFMEDVEALNRRAFAGDIAVTKLSYHAFAYLNDRYALLDAGSALGNRCGPLL
;
A
#
# COMPACT_ATOMS: atom_id res chain seq x y z
N MET A 1 0.11 21.25 -5.44
CA MET A 1 -0.40 19.99 -4.86
C MET A 1 0.76 19.05 -4.64
N LYS A 2 0.77 18.30 -3.53
CA LYS A 2 1.84 17.34 -3.22
C LYS A 2 1.41 15.98 -3.76
N LYS A 3 2.10 15.49 -4.78
CA LYS A 3 1.86 14.18 -5.38
C LYS A 3 2.68 13.12 -4.64
N LEU A 4 2.04 12.06 -4.18
CA LEU A 4 2.67 10.93 -3.48
C LEU A 4 2.57 9.66 -4.33
N SER A 5 3.63 8.86 -4.38
CA SER A 5 3.55 7.52 -4.96
C SER A 5 2.84 6.56 -4.00
N LEU A 6 1.84 5.83 -4.51
CA LEU A 6 1.00 4.89 -3.78
C LEU A 6 1.01 3.52 -4.46
N GLY A 7 1.44 2.48 -3.74
CA GLY A 7 1.48 1.11 -4.23
C GLY A 7 0.47 0.21 -3.53
N PHE A 8 -0.31 -0.57 -4.28
CA PHE A 8 -1.18 -1.60 -3.71
C PHE A 8 -1.45 -2.70 -4.73
N SER A 9 -2.01 -3.83 -4.29
CA SER A 9 -2.22 -4.96 -5.19
C SER A 9 -3.54 -4.84 -5.96
N PRO A 10 -3.67 -5.45 -7.14
CA PRO A 10 -4.94 -5.46 -7.88
C PRO A 10 -6.01 -6.37 -7.24
N CYS A 11 -5.76 -6.95 -6.06
CA CYS A 11 -6.72 -7.80 -5.38
C CYS A 11 -7.96 -7.01 -4.93
N PRO A 12 -9.17 -7.62 -4.95
CA PRO A 12 -10.42 -6.93 -4.63
C PRO A 12 -10.44 -6.18 -3.29
N ASN A 13 -9.75 -6.69 -2.28
CA ASN A 13 -9.65 -6.04 -0.97
C ASN A 13 -8.94 -4.68 -1.06
N ASP A 14 -7.85 -4.57 -1.82
CA ASP A 14 -7.08 -3.32 -1.88
C ASP A 14 -7.74 -2.30 -2.81
N THR A 15 -8.27 -2.76 -3.94
CA THR A 15 -9.03 -1.88 -4.83
C THR A 15 -10.26 -1.33 -4.13
N PHE A 16 -10.91 -2.12 -3.28
CA PHE A 16 -12.01 -1.65 -2.43
C PHE A 16 -11.55 -0.60 -1.41
N ILE A 17 -10.42 -0.83 -0.71
CA ILE A 17 -9.87 0.13 0.27
C ILE A 17 -9.58 1.50 -0.37
N PHE A 18 -9.00 1.51 -1.57
CA PHE A 18 -8.51 2.75 -2.20
C PHE A 18 -9.48 3.39 -3.21
N ASP A 19 -10.58 2.74 -3.60
CA ASP A 19 -11.52 3.22 -4.63
C ASP A 19 -11.97 4.67 -4.40
N ALA A 20 -12.47 4.96 -3.19
CA ALA A 20 -13.02 6.27 -2.89
C ALA A 20 -11.96 7.38 -2.93
N MET A 21 -10.75 7.08 -2.46
CA MET A 21 -9.61 8.00 -2.43
C MET A 21 -9.10 8.31 -3.86
N LEU A 22 -9.01 7.29 -4.71
CA LEU A 22 -8.48 7.44 -6.08
C LEU A 22 -9.46 8.08 -7.06
N HIS A 23 -10.77 7.92 -6.82
CA HIS A 23 -11.81 8.50 -7.66
C HIS A 23 -12.38 9.82 -7.13
N GLY A 24 -11.74 10.45 -6.15
CA GLY A 24 -12.17 11.75 -5.62
C GLY A 24 -13.54 11.72 -4.94
N ARG A 25 -13.93 10.57 -4.36
CA ARG A 25 -15.19 10.40 -3.63
C ARG A 25 -15.08 10.80 -2.16
N ILE A 26 -13.87 11.08 -1.69
CA ILE A 26 -13.55 11.63 -0.38
C ILE A 26 -12.58 12.81 -0.54
N ASP A 27 -12.60 13.73 0.42
CA ASP A 27 -11.62 14.81 0.49
C ASP A 27 -10.25 14.26 0.93
N THR A 28 -9.23 14.46 0.09
CA THR A 28 -7.85 14.05 0.34
C THR A 28 -6.99 15.22 0.85
N GLU A 29 -7.62 16.32 1.25
CA GLU A 29 -6.97 17.53 1.79
C GLU A 29 -5.89 18.10 0.84
N GLY A 30 -6.11 17.96 -0.46
CA GLY A 30 -5.19 18.43 -1.51
C GLY A 30 -4.00 17.50 -1.82
N LEU A 31 -4.02 16.27 -1.31
CA LEU A 31 -3.10 15.21 -1.73
C LEU A 31 -3.52 14.58 -3.07
N GLU A 32 -2.53 14.31 -3.91
CA GLU A 32 -2.70 13.56 -5.15
C GLU A 32 -1.84 12.30 -5.12
N PHE A 33 -2.28 11.26 -5.82
CA PHE A 33 -1.64 9.94 -5.79
C PHE A 33 -1.21 9.48 -7.18
N GLU A 34 0.06 9.08 -7.32
CA GLU A 34 0.56 8.32 -8.45
C GLU A 34 0.50 6.83 -8.12
N VAL A 35 -0.36 6.09 -8.82
CA VAL A 35 -0.71 4.73 -8.44
C VAL A 35 0.14 3.69 -9.17
N PHE A 36 0.70 2.76 -8.40
CA PHE A 36 1.36 1.55 -8.88
C PHE A 36 0.56 0.32 -8.42
N MET A 37 -0.09 -0.35 -9.36
CA MET A 37 -0.79 -1.62 -9.09
C MET A 37 0.11 -2.79 -9.46
N GLU A 38 0.66 -3.47 -8.46
CA GLU A 38 1.61 -4.58 -8.64
C GLU A 38 1.34 -5.69 -7.62
N ASP A 39 1.87 -6.89 -7.83
CA ASP A 39 1.77 -7.96 -6.83
C ASP A 39 2.54 -7.58 -5.54
N VAL A 40 2.20 -8.23 -4.42
CA VAL A 40 2.77 -7.89 -3.10
C VAL A 40 4.29 -8.03 -3.07
N GLU A 41 4.86 -8.98 -3.83
CA GLU A 41 6.29 -9.21 -3.83
C GLU A 41 7.05 -8.16 -4.66
N ALA A 42 6.48 -7.69 -5.76
CA ALA A 42 6.98 -6.53 -6.49
C ALA A 42 6.93 -5.25 -5.62
N LEU A 43 5.83 -5.03 -4.88
CA LEU A 43 5.71 -3.92 -3.94
C LEU A 43 6.72 -4.01 -2.80
N ASN A 44 6.96 -5.21 -2.25
CA ASN A 44 8.02 -5.45 -1.27
C ASN A 44 9.39 -4.99 -1.83
N ARG A 45 9.75 -5.41 -3.05
CA ARG A 45 11.01 -5.03 -3.69
C ARG A 45 11.16 -3.52 -3.87
N ARG A 46 10.12 -2.83 -4.32
CA ARG A 46 10.11 -1.36 -4.44
C ARG A 46 10.29 -0.65 -3.10
N ALA A 47 9.68 -1.16 -2.04
CA ALA A 47 9.84 -0.61 -0.70
C ALA A 47 11.28 -0.75 -0.20
N PHE A 48 11.93 -1.89 -0.44
CA PHE A 48 13.35 -2.07 -0.14
C PHE A 48 14.24 -1.10 -0.92
N ALA A 49 13.95 -0.87 -2.20
CA ALA A 49 14.63 0.12 -3.03
C ALA A 49 14.37 1.58 -2.59
N GLY A 50 13.24 1.85 -1.92
CA GLY A 50 12.84 3.20 -1.53
C GLY A 50 12.12 3.97 -2.64
N ASP A 51 11.61 3.27 -3.66
CA ASP A 51 11.03 3.87 -4.86
C ASP A 51 9.58 4.34 -4.67
N ILE A 52 8.99 4.10 -3.48
CA ILE A 52 7.58 4.33 -3.23
C ILE A 52 7.32 4.93 -1.85
N ALA A 53 6.54 6.01 -1.80
CA ALA A 53 6.31 6.77 -0.57
C ALA A 53 5.29 6.11 0.35
N VAL A 54 4.19 5.59 -0.21
CA VAL A 54 3.13 4.88 0.51
C VAL A 54 2.90 3.55 -0.20
N THR A 55 2.92 2.42 0.51
CA THR A 55 2.80 1.12 -0.16
C THR A 55 2.16 0.07 0.72
N LYS A 56 1.32 -0.78 0.12
CA LYS A 56 0.91 -2.05 0.69
C LYS A 56 2.16 -2.93 0.79
N LEU A 57 2.40 -3.44 1.99
CA LEU A 57 3.57 -4.25 2.27
C LEU A 57 3.15 -5.52 3.01
N SER A 58 3.87 -6.61 2.80
CA SER A 58 3.76 -7.73 3.71
C SER A 58 4.29 -7.34 5.09
N TYR A 59 3.65 -7.82 6.17
CA TYR A 59 4.15 -7.58 7.53
C TYR A 59 5.55 -8.15 7.74
N HIS A 60 5.90 -9.25 7.05
CA HIS A 60 7.25 -9.80 7.04
C HIS A 60 8.26 -8.78 6.50
N ALA A 61 8.01 -8.18 5.32
CA ALA A 61 8.90 -7.16 4.78
C ALA A 61 8.95 -5.89 5.65
N PHE A 62 7.83 -5.48 6.24
CA PHE A 62 7.78 -4.34 7.16
C PHE A 62 8.72 -4.50 8.36
N ALA A 63 8.84 -5.72 8.92
CA ALA A 63 9.75 -5.98 10.04
C ALA A 63 11.22 -5.63 9.73
N TYR A 64 11.63 -5.67 8.45
CA TYR A 64 12.98 -5.29 8.01
C TYR A 64 13.09 -3.83 7.53
N LEU A 65 11.97 -3.09 7.47
CA LEU A 65 11.88 -1.73 6.96
C LEU A 65 11.34 -0.73 7.99
N ASN A 66 11.16 -1.14 9.25
CA ASN A 66 10.58 -0.32 10.32
C ASN A 66 11.49 0.85 10.77
N ASP A 67 12.74 0.90 10.31
CA ASP A 67 13.63 2.05 10.46
C ASP A 67 13.40 3.14 9.40
N ARG A 68 12.75 2.80 8.28
CA ARG A 68 12.52 3.67 7.13
C ARG A 68 11.05 3.99 6.86
N TYR A 69 10.16 3.07 7.22
CA TYR A 69 8.72 3.19 7.03
C TYR A 69 8.01 3.14 8.37
N ALA A 70 6.90 3.89 8.46
CA ALA A 70 5.94 3.79 9.55
C ALA A 70 4.71 3.02 9.08
N LEU A 71 4.16 2.17 9.95
CA LEU A 71 2.87 1.53 9.73
C LEU A 71 1.75 2.56 9.90
N LEU A 72 0.82 2.61 8.95
CA LEU A 72 -0.38 3.45 9.06
C LEU A 72 -1.43 2.79 9.96
N ASP A 73 -2.22 3.62 10.65
CA ASP A 73 -3.30 3.15 11.54
C ASP A 73 -4.49 2.53 10.79
N ALA A 74 -4.48 2.56 9.45
CA ALA A 74 -5.55 2.05 8.59
C ALA A 74 -4.99 1.36 7.33
N GLY A 75 -5.85 0.56 6.68
CA GLY A 75 -5.55 -0.04 5.38
C GLY A 75 -4.75 -1.35 5.42
N SER A 76 -4.49 -1.91 6.61
CA SER A 76 -3.88 -3.24 6.75
C SER A 76 -4.93 -4.35 6.83
N ALA A 77 -4.57 -5.53 6.32
CA ALA A 77 -5.33 -6.77 6.50
C ALA A 77 -4.39 -7.82 7.08
N LEU A 78 -4.59 -8.18 8.35
CA LEU A 78 -3.84 -9.23 9.04
C LEU A 78 -4.82 -10.23 9.65
N GLY A 79 -4.60 -11.52 9.40
CA GLY A 79 -5.46 -12.56 9.90
C GLY A 79 -4.74 -13.91 10.00
N ASN A 80 -5.24 -14.78 10.87
CA ASN A 80 -4.74 -16.15 10.98
C ASN A 80 -5.42 -17.03 9.93
N ARG A 81 -4.63 -17.83 9.19
CA ARG A 81 -5.09 -18.61 8.03
C ARG A 81 -5.71 -17.75 6.90
N CYS A 82 -5.29 -16.48 6.83
CA CYS A 82 -5.66 -15.56 5.76
C CYS A 82 -4.41 -15.31 4.90
N GLY A 83 -4.40 -15.82 3.67
CA GLY A 83 -3.26 -15.73 2.76
C GLY A 83 -3.39 -16.72 1.61
N PRO A 84 -2.52 -16.65 0.59
CA PRO A 84 -2.53 -17.61 -0.50
C PRO A 84 -2.34 -19.03 0.04
N LEU A 85 -3.23 -19.93 -0.36
CA LEU A 85 -3.10 -21.38 -0.18
C LEU A 85 -2.05 -21.84 -1.20
N LEU A 86 -0.76 -21.75 -0.86
CA LEU A 86 0.30 -22.39 -1.64
C LEU A 86 0.36 -23.88 -1.31
#